data_AF-A0A3A4KLE7-F1
#
_entry.id   AF-A0A3A4KLE7-F1
#
_cell.length_a   1.000
_cell.length_b   1.000
_cell.length_c   1.000
_cell.angle_alpha   90.00
_cell.angle_beta   90.00
_cell.angle_gamma   90.00
#
_symmetry.space_group_name_H-M   'P 1'
#
loop_
_entity.id
_entity.type
_entity.pdbx_description
1 polymer ?
#
loop_
_entity_poly.entity_id
_entity_poly.type
_entity_poly.pdbx_seq_one_letter_code
_entity_poly.pdbx_strand_id
1 'polypeptide(L)'
;MGTSVDVSYPPVAVFREPGDRPVTPDLSVGVRLEAGRTAAALARVPTHAGPVERTAALRAATLAAGRLISAFETEGGPVAGEAIPAESVSQSFFRVREVELSDQQTALHGVLVVHRGVRDLCRAPLSGADLVVELAGMRQAVLELTGTTVPDPAGSDEVRAQEPVGEEFGVDPRGSLDSEWTARWIVGHQVHVLFNICAAVAVTDAAVHLRHGELGQALVRLDDATTYVRGFPAAMIHAGTVPVEYYLAAVRPTMQPPQVATPLSGRQHRGYKIFRGAMKGLLGVLPEPYEELAAKDRDLADARDALLEADLIDAERHVTLAYSMVRLRHSIAQAPIGPDNAVGELRLMRHRRAAQYAPLIRFGDHYIAESLAAMRHR
;
A
#
# COMPACT_ATOMS: atom_id res chain seq x y z
N MET A 1 -30.31 21.94 -17.43
CA MET A 1 -30.57 20.57 -16.98
C MET A 1 -29.26 20.01 -16.45
N GLY A 2 -29.02 20.09 -15.15
CA GLY A 2 -27.80 19.61 -14.52
C GLY A 2 -28.17 18.67 -13.38
N THR A 3 -28.42 17.41 -13.71
CA THR A 3 -28.51 16.35 -12.71
C THR A 3 -27.09 15.93 -12.36
N SER A 4 -26.45 16.72 -11.49
CA SER A 4 -25.31 16.24 -10.71
C SER A 4 -25.85 15.14 -9.83
N VAL A 5 -25.77 13.90 -10.31
CA VAL A 5 -25.91 12.73 -9.46
C VAL A 5 -24.77 12.85 -8.46
N ASP A 6 -25.10 13.07 -7.19
CA ASP A 6 -24.14 13.00 -6.08
C ASP A 6 -23.46 11.63 -6.16
N VAL A 7 -22.29 11.58 -6.79
CA VAL A 7 -21.45 10.38 -6.76
C VAL A 7 -20.98 10.31 -5.32
N SER A 8 -21.52 9.37 -4.55
CA SER A 8 -21.08 9.11 -3.19
C SER A 8 -19.65 8.57 -3.25
N TYR A 9 -18.69 9.46 -3.18
CA TYR A 9 -17.28 9.09 -3.13
C TYR A 9 -16.98 8.34 -1.83
N PRO A 10 -15.97 7.44 -1.81
CA PRO A 10 -15.51 6.84 -0.57
C PRO A 10 -15.18 7.91 0.47
N PRO A 11 -15.38 7.66 1.78
CA PRO A 11 -15.03 8.65 2.79
C PRO A 11 -13.54 9.01 2.71
N VAL A 12 -13.20 10.22 3.16
CA VAL A 12 -11.80 10.66 3.25
C VAL A 12 -10.99 9.71 4.15
N ALA A 13 -9.79 9.34 3.70
CA ALA A 13 -8.79 8.67 4.53
C ALA A 13 -7.91 9.73 5.19
N VAL A 14 -7.79 9.68 6.52
CA VAL A 14 -6.99 10.63 7.29
C VAL A 14 -5.77 9.89 7.81
N PHE A 15 -4.58 10.43 7.58
CA PHE A 15 -3.34 9.88 8.11
C PHE A 15 -2.71 10.88 9.07
N ARG A 16 -1.87 10.35 9.97
CA ARG A 16 -1.07 11.21 10.83
C ARG A 16 -0.04 11.97 10.01
N GLU A 17 0.19 13.22 10.35
CA GLU A 17 1.38 13.92 9.87
C GLU A 17 2.67 13.16 10.26
N PRO A 18 3.71 13.20 9.42
CA PRO A 18 4.97 12.56 9.74
C PRO A 18 5.58 13.19 10.99
N GLY A 19 5.80 12.40 12.04
CA GLY A 19 6.44 12.82 13.28
C GLY A 19 7.56 11.87 13.70
N ASP A 20 8.44 12.35 14.58
CA ASP A 20 9.64 11.61 15.02
C ASP A 20 9.37 10.52 16.07
N ARG A 21 8.10 10.36 16.50
CA ARG A 21 7.74 9.47 17.61
C ARG A 21 7.12 8.16 17.10
N PRO A 22 7.57 6.99 17.60
CA PRO A 22 6.90 5.71 17.37
C PRO A 22 5.44 5.71 17.84
N VAL A 23 4.56 5.10 17.05
CA VAL A 23 3.14 4.93 17.40
C VAL A 23 3.02 3.79 18.40
N THR A 24 2.54 4.07 19.62
CA THR A 24 2.31 3.07 20.66
C THR A 24 0.95 3.33 21.31
N PRO A 25 -0.15 2.88 20.67
CA PRO A 25 -1.47 3.22 21.14
C PRO A 25 -1.79 2.50 22.45
N ASP A 26 -2.31 3.26 23.42
CA ASP A 26 -2.92 2.68 24.60
C ASP A 26 -4.36 2.27 24.27
N LEU A 27 -4.53 1.00 23.93
CA LEU A 27 -5.80 0.41 23.49
C LEU A 27 -6.38 -0.48 24.58
N SER A 28 -7.71 -0.64 24.66
CA SER A 28 -8.25 -1.66 25.56
C SER A 28 -7.90 -3.08 25.11
N VAL A 29 -8.09 -4.03 26.03
CA VAL A 29 -8.02 -5.46 25.72
C VAL A 29 -9.01 -5.84 24.62
N GLY A 30 -10.19 -5.20 24.57
CA GLY A 30 -11.21 -5.48 23.56
C GLY A 30 -10.75 -5.15 22.15
N VAL A 31 -10.13 -3.97 21.96
CA VAL A 31 -9.58 -3.56 20.66
C VAL A 31 -8.43 -4.49 20.24
N ARG A 32 -7.52 -4.84 21.16
CA ARG A 32 -6.42 -5.78 20.85
C ARG A 32 -6.92 -7.17 20.44
N LEU A 33 -7.98 -7.67 21.09
CA LEU A 33 -8.61 -8.95 20.73
C LEU A 33 -9.23 -8.91 19.32
N GLU A 34 -9.99 -7.87 18.99
CA GLU A 34 -10.56 -7.73 17.64
C GLU A 34 -9.48 -7.46 16.56
N ALA A 35 -8.36 -6.83 16.92
CA ALA A 35 -7.21 -6.66 16.04
C ALA A 35 -6.57 -8.02 15.71
N GLY A 36 -6.34 -8.87 16.70
CA GLY A 36 -5.87 -10.23 16.50
C GLY A 36 -6.81 -11.08 15.63
N ARG A 37 -8.14 -10.97 15.86
CA ARG A 37 -9.16 -11.63 15.03
C ARG A 37 -9.15 -11.13 13.59
N THR A 38 -9.01 -9.83 13.38
CA THR A 38 -8.93 -9.22 12.04
C THR A 38 -7.68 -9.70 11.30
N ALA A 39 -6.51 -9.66 11.95
CA ALA A 39 -5.26 -10.15 11.38
C ALA A 39 -5.33 -11.65 11.02
N ALA A 40 -5.94 -12.47 11.88
CA ALA A 40 -6.16 -13.89 11.61
C ALA A 40 -7.13 -14.13 10.45
N ALA A 41 -8.21 -13.35 10.35
CA ALA A 41 -9.17 -13.47 9.25
C ALA A 41 -8.52 -13.10 7.90
N LEU A 42 -7.71 -12.04 7.85
CA LEU A 42 -6.94 -11.65 6.67
C LEU A 42 -5.96 -12.75 6.24
N ALA A 43 -5.26 -13.38 7.19
CA ALA A 43 -4.30 -14.45 6.92
C ALA A 43 -4.96 -15.73 6.35
N ARG A 44 -6.25 -15.96 6.68
CA ARG A 44 -6.97 -17.20 6.31
C ARG A 44 -7.68 -17.11 4.95
N VAL A 45 -7.62 -15.98 4.25
CA VAL A 45 -8.26 -15.86 2.93
C VAL A 45 -7.55 -16.78 1.93
N PRO A 46 -8.24 -17.77 1.32
CA PRO A 46 -7.63 -18.69 0.38
C PRO A 46 -7.52 -18.01 -0.99
N THR A 47 -6.42 -17.29 -1.22
CA THR A 47 -6.28 -16.37 -2.37
C THR A 47 -6.30 -17.04 -3.74
N HIS A 48 -6.01 -18.34 -3.80
CA HIS A 48 -6.00 -19.16 -5.02
C HIS A 48 -7.20 -20.12 -5.12
N ALA A 49 -8.15 -20.06 -4.18
CA ALA A 49 -9.37 -20.86 -4.25
C ALA A 49 -10.38 -20.32 -5.27
N GLY A 50 -11.45 -21.07 -5.48
CA GLY A 50 -12.56 -20.66 -6.33
C GLY A 50 -13.22 -19.36 -5.85
N PRO A 51 -13.91 -18.62 -6.73
CA PRO A 51 -14.44 -17.29 -6.43
C PRO A 51 -15.43 -17.28 -5.24
N VAL A 52 -16.25 -18.34 -5.09
CA VAL A 52 -17.22 -18.44 -3.99
C VAL A 52 -16.53 -18.50 -2.63
N GLU A 53 -15.57 -19.41 -2.46
CA GLU A 53 -14.83 -19.58 -1.21
C GLU A 53 -14.01 -18.33 -0.87
N ARG A 54 -13.31 -17.78 -1.87
CA ARG A 54 -12.53 -16.56 -1.74
C ARG A 54 -13.38 -15.37 -1.31
N THR A 55 -14.53 -15.15 -1.96
CA THR A 55 -15.44 -14.04 -1.61
C THR A 55 -16.05 -14.24 -0.22
N ALA A 56 -16.38 -15.48 0.17
CA ALA A 56 -16.87 -15.76 1.52
C ALA A 56 -15.82 -15.42 2.59
N ALA A 57 -14.56 -15.80 2.39
CA ALA A 57 -13.47 -15.47 3.31
C ALA A 57 -13.18 -13.96 3.38
N LEU A 58 -13.22 -13.24 2.24
CA LEU A 58 -13.07 -11.78 2.21
C LEU A 58 -14.21 -11.06 2.95
N ARG A 59 -15.45 -11.55 2.85
CA ARG A 59 -16.58 -11.04 3.65
C ARG A 59 -16.35 -11.27 5.14
N ALA A 60 -15.86 -12.44 5.54
CA ALA A 60 -15.53 -12.71 6.94
C ALA A 60 -14.42 -11.78 7.46
N ALA A 61 -13.38 -11.52 6.66
CA ALA A 61 -12.34 -10.55 6.99
C ALA A 61 -12.89 -9.11 7.07
N THR A 62 -13.83 -8.75 6.20
CA THR A 62 -14.53 -7.45 6.24
C THR A 62 -15.33 -7.30 7.54
N LEU A 63 -16.11 -8.32 7.92
CA LEU A 63 -16.86 -8.32 9.20
C LEU A 63 -15.93 -8.20 10.41
N ALA A 64 -14.78 -8.88 10.39
CA ALA A 64 -13.78 -8.77 11.46
C ALA A 64 -13.23 -7.35 11.58
N ALA A 65 -12.83 -6.74 10.45
CA ALA A 65 -12.38 -5.35 10.45
C ALA A 65 -13.49 -4.37 10.87
N GLY A 66 -14.75 -4.63 10.52
CA GLY A 66 -15.91 -3.86 10.98
C GLY A 66 -16.08 -3.90 12.51
N ARG A 67 -15.96 -5.08 13.13
CA ARG A 67 -15.98 -5.20 14.60
C ARG A 67 -14.82 -4.46 15.28
N LEU A 68 -13.64 -4.51 14.68
CA LEU A 68 -12.49 -3.74 15.17
C LEU A 68 -12.76 -2.23 15.14
N ILE A 69 -13.37 -1.71 14.06
CA ILE A 69 -13.80 -0.31 13.97
C ILE A 69 -14.79 0.01 15.08
N SER A 70 -15.83 -0.80 15.27
CA SER A 70 -16.80 -0.58 16.34
C SER A 70 -16.16 -0.58 17.73
N ALA A 71 -15.16 -1.43 17.97
CA ALA A 71 -14.41 -1.41 19.22
C ALA A 71 -13.64 -0.09 19.42
N PHE A 72 -12.97 0.42 18.38
CA PHE A 72 -12.31 1.73 18.41
C PHE A 72 -13.28 2.89 18.66
N GLU A 73 -14.47 2.87 18.04
CA GLU A 73 -15.48 3.92 18.20
C GLU A 73 -15.96 4.06 19.65
N THR A 74 -15.87 3.00 20.46
CA THR A 74 -16.15 3.06 21.90
C THR A 74 -15.05 3.74 22.73
N GLU A 75 -13.81 3.80 22.24
CA GLU A 75 -12.65 4.39 22.93
C GLU A 75 -12.32 5.82 22.49
N GLY A 76 -12.65 6.16 21.24
CA GLY A 76 -12.38 7.46 20.66
C GLY A 76 -12.75 7.42 19.18
N GLY A 77 -13.86 8.06 18.83
CA GLY A 77 -14.39 8.05 17.46
C GLY A 77 -13.45 8.67 16.43
N PRO A 78 -13.75 8.48 15.13
CA PRO A 78 -12.91 8.97 14.05
C PRO A 78 -12.93 10.50 13.97
N VAL A 79 -11.83 11.08 13.51
CA VAL A 79 -11.80 12.47 13.06
C VAL A 79 -12.57 12.58 11.74
N ALA A 80 -13.45 13.57 11.63
CA ALA A 80 -14.23 13.83 10.42
C ALA A 80 -13.33 14.34 9.28
N GLY A 81 -12.88 13.43 8.41
CA GLY A 81 -11.97 13.77 7.31
C GLY A 81 -12.49 14.82 6.33
N GLU A 82 -13.81 14.92 6.14
CA GLU A 82 -14.43 15.95 5.27
C GLU A 82 -14.22 17.38 5.78
N ALA A 83 -14.01 17.55 7.09
CA ALA A 83 -13.78 18.86 7.70
C ALA A 83 -12.31 19.31 7.56
N ILE A 84 -11.41 18.42 7.14
CA ILE A 84 -9.99 18.72 7.00
C ILE A 84 -9.73 19.22 5.57
N PRO A 85 -9.15 20.42 5.38
CA PRO A 85 -8.84 20.94 4.05
C PRO A 85 -7.75 20.09 3.38
N ALA A 86 -7.83 19.94 2.06
CA ALA A 86 -6.74 19.35 1.29
C ALA A 86 -5.61 20.36 1.11
N GLU A 87 -4.37 19.95 1.37
CA GLU A 87 -3.18 20.78 1.14
C GLU A 87 -2.71 20.75 -0.33
N SER A 88 -3.22 19.80 -1.11
CA SER A 88 -2.91 19.67 -2.52
C SER A 88 -4.07 19.12 -3.34
N VAL A 89 -4.02 19.36 -4.66
CA VAL A 89 -4.97 18.78 -5.62
C VAL A 89 -4.98 17.25 -5.56
N SER A 90 -3.82 16.62 -5.34
CA SER A 90 -3.71 15.16 -5.19
C SER A 90 -4.43 14.66 -3.94
N GLN A 91 -4.23 15.30 -2.78
CA GLN A 91 -4.97 14.99 -1.56
C GLN A 91 -6.48 15.15 -1.75
N SER A 92 -6.91 16.22 -2.41
CA SER A 92 -8.32 16.46 -2.73
C SER A 92 -8.92 15.33 -3.56
N PHE A 93 -8.27 14.99 -4.68
CA PHE A 93 -8.73 13.99 -5.63
C PHE A 93 -8.80 12.57 -5.04
N PHE A 94 -7.73 12.11 -4.40
CA PHE A 94 -7.66 10.77 -3.81
C PHE A 94 -8.33 10.69 -2.43
N ARG A 95 -8.93 11.80 -1.98
CA ARG A 95 -9.63 11.90 -0.70
C ARG A 95 -8.75 11.42 0.45
N VAL A 96 -7.52 11.96 0.47
CA VAL A 96 -6.52 11.71 1.51
C VAL A 96 -6.25 13.02 2.24
N ARG A 97 -6.15 12.96 3.57
CA ARG A 97 -5.79 14.10 4.43
C ARG A 97 -4.69 13.70 5.38
N GLU A 98 -3.91 14.67 5.78
CA GLU A 98 -2.91 14.55 6.81
C GLU A 98 -3.22 15.57 7.89
N VAL A 99 -3.18 15.15 9.15
CA VAL A 99 -3.38 16.00 10.32
C VAL A 99 -2.68 15.36 11.52
N GLU A 100 -2.40 16.14 12.55
CA GLU A 100 -2.03 15.58 13.85
C GLU A 100 -3.16 14.69 14.40
N LEU A 101 -2.80 13.44 14.72
CA LEU A 101 -3.70 12.42 15.28
C LEU A 101 -3.07 11.86 16.56
N SER A 102 -3.89 11.37 17.49
CA SER A 102 -3.39 10.48 18.55
C SER A 102 -2.97 9.12 17.98
N ASP A 103 -2.26 8.30 18.77
CA ASP A 103 -1.87 6.95 18.34
C ASP A 103 -3.12 6.09 18.08
N GLN A 104 -4.15 6.22 18.94
CA GLN A 104 -5.42 5.52 18.79
C GLN A 104 -6.18 5.97 17.53
N GLN A 105 -6.21 7.27 17.25
CA GLN A 105 -6.84 7.80 16.03
C GLN A 105 -6.09 7.35 14.77
N THR A 106 -4.76 7.32 14.83
CA THR A 106 -3.91 6.80 13.75
C THR A 106 -4.26 5.34 13.46
N ALA A 107 -4.40 4.53 14.52
CA ALA A 107 -4.79 3.13 14.40
C ALA A 107 -6.19 2.96 13.79
N LEU A 108 -7.19 3.66 14.32
CA LEU A 108 -8.56 3.63 13.80
C LEU A 108 -8.61 4.01 12.32
N HIS A 109 -7.95 5.10 11.91
CA HIS A 109 -7.99 5.54 10.52
C HIS A 109 -7.29 4.57 9.56
N GLY A 110 -6.18 3.95 9.97
CA GLY A 110 -5.55 2.89 9.19
C GLY A 110 -6.46 1.66 9.04
N VAL A 111 -7.13 1.24 10.12
CA VAL A 111 -8.10 0.14 10.08
C VAL A 111 -9.31 0.48 9.19
N LEU A 112 -9.79 1.73 9.20
CA LEU A 112 -10.85 2.18 8.29
C LEU A 112 -10.44 2.05 6.81
N VAL A 113 -9.16 2.29 6.48
CA VAL A 113 -8.64 2.06 5.12
C VAL A 113 -8.58 0.55 4.81
N VAL A 114 -8.09 -0.27 5.73
CA VAL A 114 -8.08 -1.74 5.58
C VAL A 114 -9.49 -2.28 5.35
N HIS A 115 -10.46 -1.90 6.18
CA HIS A 115 -11.85 -2.33 6.04
C HIS A 115 -12.43 -1.96 4.67
N ARG A 116 -12.21 -0.71 4.20
CA ARG A 116 -12.64 -0.28 2.85
C ARG A 116 -11.99 -1.11 1.75
N GLY A 117 -10.69 -1.36 1.86
CA GLY A 117 -9.92 -2.18 0.91
C GLY A 117 -10.46 -3.61 0.81
N VAL A 118 -10.57 -4.32 1.93
CA VAL A 118 -11.08 -5.71 1.96
C VAL A 118 -12.52 -5.79 1.47
N ARG A 119 -13.35 -4.80 1.81
CA ARG A 119 -14.73 -4.72 1.32
C ARG A 119 -14.78 -4.59 -0.20
N ASP A 120 -13.93 -3.76 -0.81
CA ASP A 120 -13.89 -3.63 -2.27
C ASP A 120 -13.34 -4.90 -2.94
N LEU A 121 -12.33 -5.54 -2.34
CA LEU A 121 -11.74 -6.80 -2.81
C LEU A 121 -12.76 -7.95 -2.91
N CYS A 122 -13.88 -7.88 -2.19
CA CYS A 122 -14.99 -8.83 -2.35
C CYS A 122 -15.57 -8.84 -3.78
N ARG A 123 -15.42 -7.74 -4.53
CA ARG A 123 -15.96 -7.51 -5.89
C ARG A 123 -14.87 -7.18 -6.92
N ALA A 124 -13.66 -6.79 -6.50
CA ALA A 124 -12.57 -6.50 -7.40
C ALA A 124 -12.03 -7.78 -8.07
N PRO A 125 -11.83 -7.80 -9.40
CA PRO A 125 -11.27 -8.95 -10.12
C PRO A 125 -9.73 -9.00 -9.98
N LEU A 126 -9.24 -9.08 -8.75
CA LEU A 126 -7.81 -9.16 -8.45
C LEU A 126 -7.29 -10.61 -8.57
N SER A 127 -6.06 -10.75 -9.06
CA SER A 127 -5.38 -12.06 -9.15
C SER A 127 -5.08 -12.62 -7.76
N GLY A 128 -4.98 -13.95 -7.62
CA GLY A 128 -4.62 -14.56 -6.32
C GLY A 128 -3.24 -14.15 -5.80
N ALA A 129 -2.29 -13.94 -6.71
CA ALA A 129 -0.93 -13.48 -6.40
C ALA A 129 -0.89 -12.04 -5.89
N ASP A 130 -1.76 -11.16 -6.40
CA ASP A 130 -1.89 -9.80 -5.90
C ASP A 130 -2.67 -9.74 -4.60
N LEU A 131 -3.72 -10.55 -4.51
CA LEU A 131 -4.55 -10.63 -3.32
C LEU A 131 -3.73 -11.09 -2.10
N VAL A 132 -2.80 -12.03 -2.25
CA VAL A 132 -1.98 -12.49 -1.11
C VAL A 132 -1.07 -11.41 -0.56
N VAL A 133 -0.40 -10.63 -1.42
CA VAL A 133 0.52 -9.58 -0.95
C VAL A 133 -0.22 -8.33 -0.45
N GLU A 134 -1.39 -8.00 -1.02
CA GLU A 134 -2.22 -6.90 -0.51
C GLU A 134 -2.83 -7.26 0.86
N LEU A 135 -3.35 -8.47 1.04
CA LEU A 135 -3.85 -8.93 2.34
C LEU A 135 -2.75 -9.07 3.39
N ALA A 136 -1.53 -9.48 2.99
CA ALA A 136 -0.38 -9.49 3.88
C ALA A 136 -0.02 -8.08 4.37
N GLY A 137 0.00 -7.09 3.48
CA GLY A 137 0.20 -5.69 3.85
C GLY A 137 -0.91 -5.15 4.77
N MET A 138 -2.18 -5.45 4.46
CA MET A 138 -3.31 -5.05 5.32
C MET A 138 -3.24 -5.69 6.70
N ARG A 139 -2.87 -6.97 6.78
CA ARG A 139 -2.67 -7.69 8.04
C ARG A 139 -1.55 -7.05 8.85
N GLN A 140 -0.41 -6.79 8.21
CA GLN A 140 0.73 -6.16 8.87
C GLN A 140 0.38 -4.78 9.42
N ALA A 141 -0.36 -3.97 8.62
CA ALA A 141 -0.84 -2.67 9.06
C ALA A 141 -1.74 -2.78 10.31
N VAL A 142 -2.65 -3.75 10.36
CA VAL A 142 -3.50 -3.97 11.54
C VAL A 142 -2.65 -4.31 12.78
N LEU A 143 -1.67 -5.20 12.64
CA LEU A 143 -0.82 -5.60 13.77
C LEU A 143 0.03 -4.43 14.28
N GLU A 144 0.71 -3.75 13.37
CA GLU A 144 1.61 -2.64 13.69
C GLU A 144 0.86 -1.46 14.30
N LEU A 145 -0.22 -1.02 13.64
CA LEU A 145 -0.99 0.13 14.09
C LEU A 145 -1.69 -0.10 15.43
N THR A 146 -1.95 -1.35 15.81
CA THR A 146 -2.60 -1.68 17.09
C THR A 146 -1.61 -2.13 18.18
N GLY A 147 -0.32 -2.30 17.83
CA GLY A 147 0.67 -2.93 18.70
C GLY A 147 0.30 -4.38 19.09
N THR A 148 -0.57 -5.05 18.33
CA THR A 148 -1.02 -6.41 18.65
C THR A 148 -0.02 -7.41 18.11
N THR A 149 0.49 -8.28 18.97
CA THR A 149 1.26 -9.45 18.56
C THR A 149 0.31 -10.60 18.22
N VAL A 150 0.60 -11.34 17.15
CA VAL A 150 -0.18 -12.55 16.85
C VAL A 150 0.20 -13.62 17.87
N PRO A 151 -0.74 -14.21 18.62
CA PRO A 151 -0.42 -15.35 19.45
C PRO A 151 0.05 -16.52 18.58
N ASP A 152 1.05 -17.26 19.07
CA ASP A 152 1.64 -18.43 18.42
C ASP A 152 0.51 -19.41 18.01
N PRO A 153 0.45 -19.90 16.75
CA PRO A 153 -0.63 -20.79 16.27
C PRO A 153 -0.77 -22.13 17.01
N ALA A 154 0.08 -22.42 18.00
CA ALA A 154 0.14 -23.70 18.70
C ALA A 154 -0.97 -23.94 19.75
N GLY A 155 -1.94 -23.05 19.97
CA GLY A 155 -2.91 -23.28 21.05
C GLY A 155 -4.11 -22.35 21.14
N SER A 156 -4.91 -22.23 20.08
CA SER A 156 -6.27 -21.71 20.26
C SER A 156 -7.29 -22.53 19.49
N ASP A 157 -8.22 -23.06 20.29
CA ASP A 157 -9.39 -23.84 19.92
C ASP A 157 -10.09 -23.36 18.67
N GLU A 158 -10.73 -24.32 18.00
CA GLU A 158 -11.73 -24.17 16.96
C GLU A 158 -12.58 -22.91 17.16
N VAL A 159 -12.18 -21.80 16.52
CA VAL A 159 -13.12 -20.74 16.17
C VAL A 159 -14.02 -21.37 15.12
N ARG A 160 -15.09 -22.04 15.58
CA ARG A 160 -16.22 -22.45 14.76
C ARG A 160 -16.50 -21.31 13.80
N ALA A 161 -16.42 -21.60 12.50
CA ALA A 161 -16.92 -20.72 11.47
C ALA A 161 -18.36 -20.38 11.86
N GLN A 162 -18.59 -19.22 12.46
CA GLN A 162 -19.93 -18.72 12.64
C GLN A 162 -20.48 -18.58 11.22
N GLU A 163 -21.56 -19.31 10.95
CA GLU A 163 -22.31 -19.14 9.72
C GLU A 163 -22.55 -17.64 9.53
N PRO A 164 -22.34 -17.11 8.30
CA PRO A 164 -22.58 -15.70 8.05
C PRO A 164 -24.04 -15.42 8.37
N VAL A 165 -24.30 -14.77 9.50
CA VAL A 165 -25.58 -14.13 9.75
C VAL A 165 -25.80 -13.24 8.54
N GLY A 166 -26.93 -13.45 7.85
CA GLY A 166 -27.28 -12.81 6.60
C GLY A 166 -27.54 -11.31 6.76
N GLU A 167 -26.54 -10.56 7.21
CA GLU A 167 -26.41 -9.16 6.83
C GLU A 167 -26.11 -9.18 5.33
N GLU A 168 -27.16 -8.89 4.55
CA GLU A 168 -26.97 -8.33 3.22
C GLU A 168 -26.00 -7.17 3.38
N PHE A 169 -24.73 -7.39 2.98
CA PHE A 169 -23.80 -6.31 2.70
C PHE A 169 -24.51 -5.40 1.73
N GLY A 170 -25.12 -4.34 2.25
CA GLY A 170 -26.05 -3.48 1.54
C GLY A 170 -25.47 -3.12 0.20
N VAL A 171 -25.91 -3.84 -0.84
CA VAL A 171 -25.87 -3.33 -2.19
C VAL A 171 -26.84 -2.18 -2.06
N ASP A 172 -26.37 -0.93 -2.11
CA ASP A 172 -27.29 0.10 -2.54
C ASP A 172 -27.68 -0.33 -3.97
N PRO A 173 -28.90 -0.84 -4.21
CA PRO A 173 -29.29 -1.35 -5.52
C PRO A 173 -29.32 -0.21 -6.56
N ARG A 174 -29.07 1.04 -6.11
CA ARG A 174 -29.09 2.27 -6.87
C ARG A 174 -27.69 2.76 -7.25
N GLY A 175 -26.61 2.14 -6.76
CA GLY A 175 -25.25 2.51 -7.15
C GLY A 175 -24.97 2.12 -8.60
N SER A 176 -24.55 3.09 -9.44
CA SER A 176 -24.11 2.77 -10.80
C SER A 176 -22.76 2.03 -10.77
N LEU A 177 -22.52 1.15 -11.74
CA LEU A 177 -21.20 0.50 -11.92
C LEU A 177 -20.06 1.53 -12.00
N ASP A 178 -20.33 2.68 -12.62
CA ASP A 178 -19.40 3.81 -12.68
C ASP A 178 -19.03 4.32 -11.28
N SER A 179 -19.99 4.40 -10.36
CA SER A 179 -19.73 4.80 -8.97
C SER A 179 -18.86 3.77 -8.26
N GLU A 180 -19.09 2.47 -8.48
CA GLU A 180 -18.24 1.41 -7.92
C GLU A 180 -16.81 1.48 -8.47
N TRP A 181 -16.64 1.70 -9.78
CA TRP A 181 -15.31 1.83 -10.39
C TRP A 181 -14.55 3.06 -9.92
N THR A 182 -15.22 4.21 -9.79
CA THR A 182 -14.61 5.42 -9.19
C THR A 182 -14.23 5.18 -7.72
N ALA A 183 -15.12 4.54 -6.96
CA ALA A 183 -14.84 4.19 -5.57
C ALA A 183 -13.62 3.29 -5.46
N ARG A 184 -13.53 2.24 -6.29
CA ARG A 184 -12.38 1.33 -6.34
C ARG A 184 -11.07 2.05 -6.65
N TRP A 185 -11.09 2.94 -7.64
CA TRP A 185 -9.92 3.74 -7.99
C TRP A 185 -9.41 4.50 -6.76
N ILE A 186 -10.30 5.17 -6.02
CA ILE A 186 -9.94 5.92 -4.81
C ILE A 186 -9.48 4.98 -3.68
N VAL A 187 -10.23 3.91 -3.39
CA VAL A 187 -9.92 2.97 -2.28
C VAL A 187 -8.56 2.30 -2.49
N GLY A 188 -8.25 1.79 -3.68
CA GLY A 188 -6.95 1.19 -3.95
C GLY A 188 -5.79 2.19 -3.77
N HIS A 189 -5.99 3.47 -4.13
CA HIS A 189 -4.99 4.52 -3.83
C HIS A 189 -4.88 4.82 -2.34
N GLN A 190 -5.96 4.78 -1.57
CA GLN A 190 -5.92 4.94 -0.12
C GLN A 190 -5.13 3.80 0.54
N VAL A 191 -5.33 2.54 0.10
CA VAL A 191 -4.54 1.38 0.54
C VAL A 191 -3.07 1.55 0.18
N HIS A 192 -2.78 1.96 -1.05
CA HIS A 192 -1.40 2.24 -1.48
C HIS A 192 -0.73 3.33 -0.63
N VAL A 193 -1.46 4.39 -0.28
CA VAL A 193 -0.94 5.45 0.62
C VAL A 193 -0.68 4.90 2.02
N LEU A 194 -1.59 4.09 2.58
CA LEU A 194 -1.37 3.42 3.87
C LEU A 194 -0.08 2.62 3.85
N PHE A 195 0.13 1.78 2.83
CA PHE A 195 1.36 0.98 2.71
C PHE A 195 2.61 1.86 2.58
N ASN A 196 2.57 2.97 1.83
CA ASN A 196 3.72 3.87 1.73
C ASN A 196 4.10 4.48 3.08
N ILE A 197 3.10 4.85 3.90
CA ILE A 197 3.33 5.41 5.23
C ILE A 197 3.93 4.35 6.16
N CYS A 198 3.31 3.17 6.25
CA CYS A 198 3.82 2.09 7.11
C CYS A 198 5.21 1.62 6.68
N ALA A 199 5.46 1.47 5.37
CA ALA A 199 6.79 1.15 4.85
C ALA A 199 7.82 2.22 5.23
N ALA A 200 7.47 3.50 5.14
CA ALA A 200 8.39 4.58 5.50
C ALA A 200 8.75 4.57 6.99
N VAL A 201 7.78 4.31 7.87
CA VAL A 201 8.01 4.16 9.32
C VAL A 201 8.91 2.96 9.57
N ALA A 202 8.59 1.79 9.02
CA ALA A 202 9.37 0.57 9.18
C ALA A 202 10.83 0.72 8.69
N VAL A 203 11.05 1.34 7.53
CA VAL A 203 12.41 1.60 7.02
C VAL A 203 13.17 2.60 7.91
N THR A 204 12.48 3.63 8.42
CA THR A 204 13.10 4.62 9.30
C THR A 204 13.51 3.98 10.63
N ASP A 205 12.63 3.18 11.22
CA ASP A 205 12.89 2.44 12.46
C ASP A 205 14.03 1.44 12.28
N ALA A 206 14.06 0.69 11.17
CA ALA A 206 15.17 -0.20 10.85
C ALA A 206 16.51 0.56 10.84
N ALA A 207 16.55 1.72 10.19
CA ALA A 207 17.75 2.55 10.16
C ALA A 207 18.13 3.10 11.55
N VAL A 208 17.14 3.41 12.41
CA VAL A 208 17.38 3.80 13.81
C VAL A 208 17.96 2.65 14.62
N HIS A 209 17.36 1.46 14.56
CA HIS A 209 17.84 0.27 15.26
C HIS A 209 19.27 -0.11 14.86
N LEU A 210 19.59 -0.05 13.56
CA LEU A 210 20.95 -0.30 13.07
C LEU A 210 21.98 0.67 13.66
N ARG A 211 21.64 1.98 13.77
CA ARG A 211 22.53 2.97 14.39
C ARG A 211 22.77 2.71 15.88
N HIS A 212 21.83 2.04 16.56
CA HIS A 212 21.95 1.67 17.96
C HIS A 212 22.49 0.25 18.18
N GLY A 213 22.84 -0.48 17.11
CA GLY A 213 23.32 -1.87 17.19
C GLY A 213 22.24 -2.91 17.49
N GLU A 214 20.96 -2.55 17.34
CA GLU A 214 19.81 -3.40 17.64
C GLU A 214 19.41 -4.24 16.42
N LEU A 215 20.32 -5.11 15.97
CA LEU A 215 20.18 -5.87 14.72
C LEU A 215 18.86 -6.65 14.61
N GLY A 216 18.47 -7.37 15.66
CA GLY A 216 17.25 -8.18 15.64
C GLY A 216 16.00 -7.35 15.35
N GLN A 217 15.90 -6.16 15.94
CA GLN A 217 14.78 -5.24 15.67
C GLN A 217 14.86 -4.65 14.27
N ALA A 218 16.07 -4.33 13.79
CA ALA A 218 16.25 -3.87 12.42
C ALA A 218 15.77 -4.91 11.39
N LEU A 219 16.09 -6.20 11.60
CA LEU A 219 15.66 -7.29 10.72
C LEU A 219 14.12 -7.41 10.66
N VAL A 220 13.46 -7.35 11.82
CA VAL A 220 11.98 -7.36 11.89
C VAL A 220 11.40 -6.18 11.11
N ARG A 221 11.93 -4.97 11.31
CA ARG A 221 11.42 -3.78 10.62
C ARG A 221 11.72 -3.77 9.12
N LEU A 222 12.80 -4.41 8.67
CA LEU A 222 13.07 -4.62 7.24
C LEU A 222 12.10 -5.63 6.61
N ASP A 223 11.71 -6.68 7.34
CA ASP A 223 10.70 -7.63 6.87
C ASP A 223 9.31 -7.00 6.79
N ASP A 224 8.92 -6.22 7.81
CA ASP A 224 7.69 -5.41 7.81
C ASP A 224 7.66 -4.47 6.59
N ALA A 225 8.73 -3.71 6.37
CA ALA A 225 8.87 -2.82 5.22
C ALA A 225 8.74 -3.58 3.90
N THR A 226 9.39 -4.74 3.78
CA THR A 226 9.34 -5.58 2.57
C THR A 226 7.92 -6.05 2.29
N THR A 227 7.17 -6.42 3.33
CA THR A 227 5.75 -6.81 3.22
C THR A 227 4.91 -5.68 2.62
N TYR A 228 5.07 -4.45 3.12
CA TYR A 228 4.35 -3.30 2.56
C TYR A 228 4.75 -2.98 1.13
N VAL A 229 6.05 -2.99 0.81
CA VAL A 229 6.56 -2.68 -0.54
C VAL A 229 6.08 -3.71 -1.56
N ARG A 230 6.00 -4.99 -1.20
CA ARG A 230 5.36 -6.04 -2.04
C ARG A 230 3.87 -5.77 -2.26
N GLY A 231 3.19 -5.15 -1.30
CA GLY A 231 1.80 -4.74 -1.39
C GLY A 231 1.55 -3.51 -2.28
N PHE A 232 2.54 -2.66 -2.53
CA PHE A 232 2.38 -1.44 -3.34
C PHE A 232 1.81 -1.72 -4.75
N PRO A 233 2.43 -2.59 -5.57
CA PRO A 233 1.90 -2.86 -6.90
C PRO A 233 0.54 -3.53 -6.85
N ALA A 234 0.25 -4.35 -5.83
CA ALA A 234 -1.05 -5.00 -5.70
C ALA A 234 -2.17 -4.00 -5.41
N ALA A 235 -1.96 -3.04 -4.48
CA ALA A 235 -2.91 -1.97 -4.22
C ALA A 235 -3.17 -1.08 -5.45
N MET A 236 -2.13 -0.83 -6.25
CA MET A 236 -2.26 -0.10 -7.52
C MET A 236 -3.01 -0.91 -8.59
N ILE A 237 -2.78 -2.22 -8.66
CA ILE A 237 -3.53 -3.10 -9.56
C ILE A 237 -4.99 -3.21 -9.12
N HIS A 238 -5.25 -3.30 -7.81
CA HIS A 238 -6.59 -3.22 -7.24
C HIS A 238 -7.30 -1.94 -7.70
N ALA A 239 -6.69 -0.76 -7.53
CA ALA A 239 -7.24 0.49 -8.07
C ALA A 239 -7.46 0.43 -9.60
N GLY A 240 -6.55 -0.23 -10.31
CA GLY A 240 -6.57 -0.43 -11.76
C GLY A 240 -7.54 -1.51 -12.26
N THR A 241 -8.23 -2.25 -11.39
CA THR A 241 -9.24 -3.25 -11.80
C THR A 241 -10.57 -2.60 -12.17
N VAL A 242 -10.49 -1.59 -13.03
CA VAL A 242 -11.60 -0.87 -13.67
C VAL A 242 -11.46 -1.00 -15.18
N PRO A 243 -12.55 -0.94 -15.97
CA PRO A 243 -12.44 -0.96 -17.43
C PRO A 243 -11.57 0.19 -17.94
N VAL A 244 -10.68 -0.10 -18.91
CA VAL A 244 -9.77 0.90 -19.49
C VAL A 244 -10.56 2.02 -20.16
N GLU A 245 -11.67 1.69 -20.82
CA GLU A 245 -12.58 2.63 -21.47
C GLU A 245 -13.16 3.60 -20.44
N TYR A 246 -13.60 3.07 -19.29
CA TYR A 246 -14.10 3.88 -18.18
C TYR A 246 -13.01 4.79 -17.63
N TYR A 247 -11.82 4.25 -17.36
CA TYR A 247 -10.70 5.04 -16.87
C TYR A 247 -10.36 6.20 -17.82
N LEU A 248 -10.28 5.94 -19.13
CA LEU A 248 -9.94 6.96 -20.12
C LEU A 248 -11.04 8.01 -20.30
N ALA A 249 -12.32 7.64 -20.14
CA ALA A 249 -13.46 8.52 -20.35
C ALA A 249 -13.86 9.31 -19.09
N ALA A 250 -13.82 8.69 -17.91
CA ALA A 250 -14.36 9.25 -16.68
C ALA A 250 -13.27 9.67 -15.66
N VAL A 251 -12.22 8.87 -15.48
CA VAL A 251 -11.22 9.11 -14.42
C VAL A 251 -10.08 9.99 -14.93
N ARG A 252 -9.40 9.60 -16.00
CA ARG A 252 -8.22 10.28 -16.55
C ARG A 252 -8.47 11.76 -16.86
N PRO A 253 -9.61 12.17 -17.46
CA PRO A 253 -9.87 13.58 -17.74
C PRO A 253 -10.02 14.44 -16.48
N THR A 254 -10.51 13.87 -15.37
CA THR A 254 -10.64 14.61 -14.10
C THR A 254 -9.31 14.90 -13.41
N MET A 255 -8.22 14.27 -13.86
CA MET A 255 -6.88 14.45 -13.32
C MET A 255 -6.02 15.48 -14.07
N GLN A 256 -6.57 16.16 -15.08
CA GLN A 256 -5.87 17.14 -15.91
C GLN A 256 -6.70 18.43 -16.09
N PRO A 257 -6.09 19.55 -16.54
CA PRO A 257 -6.84 20.76 -16.86
C PRO A 257 -7.92 20.52 -17.94
N PRO A 258 -9.07 21.20 -17.88
CA PRO A 258 -9.43 22.27 -16.93
C PRO A 258 -10.00 21.79 -15.58
N GLN A 259 -10.21 20.50 -15.38
CA GLN A 259 -10.88 19.97 -14.17
C GLN A 259 -10.03 20.20 -12.90
N VAL A 260 -8.71 20.24 -13.06
CA VAL A 260 -7.77 20.62 -12.01
C VAL A 260 -6.80 21.67 -12.52
N ALA A 261 -6.40 22.60 -11.65
CA ALA A 261 -5.50 23.69 -12.02
C ALA A 261 -4.08 23.21 -12.38
N THR A 262 -3.64 22.10 -11.78
CA THR A 262 -2.35 21.47 -12.08
C THR A 262 -2.58 19.99 -12.33
N PRO A 263 -2.02 19.41 -13.41
CA PRO A 263 -2.18 17.99 -13.70
C PRO A 263 -1.66 17.13 -12.55
N LEU A 264 -2.40 16.07 -12.19
CA LEU A 264 -1.98 15.15 -11.15
C LEU A 264 -0.82 14.28 -11.64
N SER A 265 0.11 14.02 -10.72
CA SER A 265 1.23 13.11 -10.93
C SER A 265 1.46 12.26 -9.69
N GLY A 266 1.82 10.99 -9.89
CA GLY A 266 2.24 10.11 -8.81
C GLY A 266 3.41 10.68 -7.97
N ARG A 267 4.23 11.55 -8.57
CA ARG A 267 5.35 12.24 -7.88
C ARG A 267 4.88 13.27 -6.83
N GLN A 268 3.62 13.68 -6.86
CA GLN A 268 3.07 14.65 -5.92
C GLN A 268 2.63 14.00 -4.60
N HIS A 269 2.48 12.67 -4.54
CA HIS A 269 2.10 11.99 -3.31
C HIS A 269 3.19 12.14 -2.23
N ARG A 270 2.81 12.74 -1.09
CA ARG A 270 3.71 12.96 0.05
C ARG A 270 4.21 11.64 0.64
N GLY A 271 3.34 10.65 0.81
CA GLY A 271 3.72 9.29 1.25
C GLY A 271 4.86 8.68 0.44
N TYR A 272 4.80 8.76 -0.90
CA TYR A 272 5.88 8.30 -1.77
C TYR A 272 7.20 9.04 -1.49
N LYS A 273 7.17 10.37 -1.32
CA LYS A 273 8.37 11.17 -1.01
C LYS A 273 8.99 10.77 0.34
N ILE A 274 8.16 10.54 1.35
CA ILE A 274 8.61 10.12 2.69
C ILE A 274 9.29 8.75 2.59
N PHE A 275 8.65 7.77 1.94
CA PHE A 275 9.23 6.45 1.74
C PHE A 275 10.56 6.49 0.98
N ARG A 276 10.66 7.31 -0.09
CA ARG A 276 11.94 7.53 -0.80
C ARG A 276 13.01 8.17 0.09
N GLY A 277 12.62 9.09 0.97
CA GLY A 277 13.50 9.66 1.99
C GLY A 277 14.01 8.60 2.97
N ALA A 278 13.11 7.76 3.48
CA ALA A 278 13.45 6.65 4.38
C ALA A 278 14.42 5.66 3.73
N MET A 279 14.15 5.23 2.48
CA MET A 279 15.05 4.35 1.73
C MET A 279 16.44 4.95 1.55
N LYS A 280 16.53 6.26 1.24
CA LYS A 280 17.82 6.96 1.17
C LYS A 280 18.54 6.96 2.53
N GLY A 281 17.80 7.15 3.62
CA GLY A 281 18.32 7.09 4.98
C GLY A 281 18.88 5.71 5.33
N LEU A 282 18.13 4.65 5.05
CA LEU A 282 18.57 3.25 5.25
C LEU A 282 19.84 2.94 4.45
N LEU A 283 19.89 3.30 3.17
CA LEU A 283 21.07 3.06 2.32
C LEU A 283 22.28 3.92 2.72
N GLY A 284 22.06 5.02 3.43
CA GLY A 284 23.15 5.77 4.08
C GLY A 284 23.75 5.04 5.28
N VAL A 285 22.97 4.18 5.96
CA VAL A 285 23.42 3.35 7.09
C VAL A 285 24.02 2.02 6.60
N LEU A 286 23.52 1.47 5.49
CA LEU A 286 24.00 0.23 4.87
C LEU A 286 24.52 0.46 3.43
N PRO A 287 25.59 1.25 3.25
CA PRO A 287 26.10 1.57 1.92
C PRO A 287 26.87 0.43 1.24
N GLU A 288 27.31 -0.59 1.99
CA GLU A 288 28.23 -1.61 1.47
C GLU A 288 27.60 -2.48 0.37
N PRO A 289 28.38 -2.94 -0.63
CA PRO A 289 27.93 -3.94 -1.59
C PRO A 289 27.36 -5.21 -0.92
N TYR A 290 26.52 -5.96 -1.63
CA TYR A 290 25.90 -7.17 -1.09
C TYR A 290 26.92 -8.15 -0.50
N GLU A 291 27.97 -8.50 -1.26
CA GLU A 291 28.97 -9.48 -0.84
C GLU A 291 29.74 -9.04 0.42
N GLU A 292 30.05 -7.75 0.53
CA GLU A 292 30.73 -7.20 1.71
C GLU A 292 29.83 -7.21 2.95
N LEU A 293 28.55 -6.87 2.79
CA LEU A 293 27.59 -6.93 3.88
C LEU A 293 27.33 -8.38 4.29
N ALA A 294 27.14 -9.29 3.33
CA ALA A 294 26.86 -10.70 3.58
C ALA A 294 28.02 -11.43 4.28
N ALA A 295 29.26 -11.02 4.01
CA ALA A 295 30.44 -11.52 4.72
C ALA A 295 30.49 -11.09 6.20
N LYS A 296 29.89 -9.94 6.55
CA LYS A 296 29.79 -9.45 7.94
C LYS A 296 28.55 -10.00 8.64
N ASP A 297 27.42 -9.94 7.96
CA ASP A 297 26.10 -10.32 8.44
C ASP A 297 25.19 -10.70 7.26
N ARG A 298 24.97 -12.02 7.11
CA ARG A 298 24.21 -12.57 6.00
C ARG A 298 22.72 -12.23 6.08
N ASP A 299 22.14 -12.27 7.27
CA ASP A 299 20.70 -12.06 7.47
C ASP A 299 20.35 -10.59 7.16
N LEU A 300 21.21 -9.65 7.55
CA LEU A 300 21.05 -8.24 7.22
C LEU A 300 21.20 -7.97 5.71
N ALA A 301 22.17 -8.62 5.06
CA ALA A 301 22.33 -8.52 3.61
C ALA A 301 21.09 -9.04 2.87
N ASP A 302 20.57 -10.21 3.29
CA ASP A 302 19.39 -10.83 2.70
C ASP A 302 18.11 -10.02 2.95
N ALA A 303 17.94 -9.43 4.14
CA ALA A 303 16.81 -8.55 4.44
C ALA A 303 16.83 -7.27 3.60
N ARG A 304 18.00 -6.63 3.44
CA ARG A 304 18.17 -5.47 2.56
C ARG A 304 17.91 -5.84 1.10
N ASP A 305 18.46 -6.95 0.64
CA ASP A 305 18.27 -7.49 -0.72
C ASP A 305 16.78 -7.65 -1.04
N ALA A 306 16.02 -8.31 -0.15
CA ALA A 306 14.59 -8.54 -0.31
C ALA A 306 13.76 -7.23 -0.41
N LEU A 307 14.10 -6.22 0.41
CA LEU A 307 13.45 -4.91 0.37
C LEU A 307 13.72 -4.17 -0.95
N LEU A 308 14.97 -4.17 -1.41
CA LEU A 308 15.37 -3.52 -2.66
C LEU A 308 14.77 -4.23 -3.88
N GLU A 309 14.72 -5.56 -3.86
CA GLU A 309 14.07 -6.35 -4.89
C GLU A 309 12.56 -6.05 -4.96
N ALA A 310 11.88 -6.01 -3.81
CA ALA A 310 10.46 -5.64 -3.75
C ALA A 310 10.20 -4.26 -4.39
N ASP A 311 11.08 -3.29 -4.15
CA ASP A 311 10.98 -1.94 -4.73
C ASP A 311 11.30 -1.87 -6.24
N LEU A 312 12.09 -2.81 -6.77
CA LEU A 312 12.30 -2.97 -8.21
C LEU A 312 11.08 -3.62 -8.88
N ILE A 313 10.49 -4.62 -8.23
CA ILE A 313 9.26 -5.27 -8.68
C ILE A 313 8.13 -4.24 -8.72
N ASP A 314 7.96 -3.39 -7.70
CA ASP A 314 6.99 -2.28 -7.73
C ASP A 314 7.16 -1.42 -8.99
N ALA A 315 8.39 -0.95 -9.27
CA ALA A 315 8.67 -0.11 -10.43
C ALA A 315 8.31 -0.81 -11.77
N GLU A 316 8.60 -2.10 -11.88
CA GLU A 316 8.31 -2.89 -13.08
C GLU A 316 6.82 -3.17 -13.27
N ARG A 317 6.11 -3.47 -12.18
CA ARG A 317 4.68 -3.70 -12.20
C ARG A 317 3.91 -2.41 -12.46
N HIS A 318 4.40 -1.26 -12.00
CA HIS A 318 3.83 0.04 -12.35
C HIS A 318 3.98 0.34 -13.85
N VAL A 319 5.11 0.01 -14.47
CA VAL A 319 5.27 0.11 -15.94
C VAL A 319 4.21 -0.73 -16.67
N THR A 320 3.99 -1.96 -16.21
CA THR A 320 3.02 -2.88 -16.83
C THR A 320 1.58 -2.41 -16.66
N LEU A 321 1.21 -1.95 -15.47
CA LEU A 321 -0.10 -1.35 -15.20
C LEU A 321 -0.34 -0.08 -16.01
N ALA A 322 0.66 0.81 -16.10
CA ALA A 322 0.55 2.00 -16.93
C ALA A 322 0.36 1.63 -18.41
N TYR A 323 1.08 0.62 -18.91
CA TYR A 323 0.92 0.15 -20.27
C TYR A 323 -0.49 -0.40 -20.54
N SER A 324 -1.08 -1.16 -19.61
CA SER A 324 -2.45 -1.67 -19.79
C SER A 324 -3.50 -0.54 -19.78
N MET A 325 -3.32 0.47 -18.93
CA MET A 325 -4.31 1.53 -18.71
C MET A 325 -4.20 2.71 -19.69
N VAL A 326 -2.99 3.12 -20.05
CA VAL A 326 -2.74 4.29 -20.93
C VAL A 326 -1.98 3.96 -22.21
N ARG A 327 -1.51 2.72 -22.38
CA ARG A 327 -0.72 2.29 -23.55
C ARG A 327 0.45 3.24 -23.82
N LEU A 328 0.56 3.76 -25.03
CA LEU A 328 1.61 4.69 -25.46
C LEU A 328 1.20 6.17 -25.33
N ARG A 329 0.16 6.49 -24.55
CA ARG A 329 -0.24 7.89 -24.33
C ARG A 329 0.73 8.60 -23.38
N HIS A 330 0.87 9.91 -23.56
CA HIS A 330 1.62 10.76 -22.64
C HIS A 330 1.07 10.72 -21.22
N SER A 331 1.98 10.85 -20.25
CA SER A 331 1.59 11.12 -18.86
C SER A 331 0.89 12.46 -18.76
N ILE A 332 -0.07 12.56 -17.85
CA ILE A 332 -0.85 13.78 -17.62
C ILE A 332 0.04 14.97 -17.24
N ALA A 333 1.11 14.72 -16.49
CA ALA A 333 2.07 15.71 -16.04
C ALA A 333 3.45 15.54 -16.71
N GLN A 334 3.51 15.00 -17.93
CA GLN A 334 4.77 14.78 -18.62
C GLN A 334 5.44 16.10 -19.01
N ALA A 335 6.76 16.19 -18.82
CA ALA A 335 7.51 17.33 -19.32
C ALA A 335 7.50 17.35 -20.87
N PRO A 336 7.55 18.52 -21.51
CA PRO A 336 7.61 18.63 -22.98
C PRO A 336 8.91 18.05 -23.56
N ILE A 337 9.96 18.00 -22.75
CA ILE A 337 11.29 17.46 -23.10
C ILE A 337 11.48 16.20 -22.25
N GLY A 338 11.39 15.02 -22.87
CA GLY A 338 11.43 13.73 -22.18
C GLY A 338 11.02 12.56 -23.07
N PRO A 339 10.93 11.33 -22.53
CA PRO A 339 10.45 10.14 -23.25
C PRO A 339 9.08 10.37 -23.90
N ASP A 340 8.79 9.69 -25.00
CA ASP A 340 7.58 9.96 -25.81
C ASP A 340 6.25 9.63 -25.11
N ASN A 341 6.24 8.96 -23.95
CA ASN A 341 5.01 8.57 -23.26
C ASN A 341 5.23 8.23 -21.77
N ALA A 342 4.12 8.02 -21.04
CA ALA A 342 4.11 7.70 -19.61
C ALA A 342 4.92 6.43 -19.29
N VAL A 343 4.83 5.43 -20.15
CA VAL A 343 5.54 4.15 -19.98
C VAL A 343 7.05 4.34 -20.13
N GLY A 344 7.50 5.18 -21.07
CA GLY A 344 8.90 5.53 -21.26
C GLY A 344 9.49 6.23 -20.03
N GLU A 345 8.76 7.17 -19.44
CA GLU A 345 9.15 7.82 -18.17
C GLU A 345 9.29 6.84 -17.02
N LEU A 346 8.30 5.95 -16.83
CA LEU A 346 8.34 4.94 -15.77
C LEU A 346 9.49 3.93 -15.99
N ARG A 347 9.74 3.51 -17.23
CA ARG A 347 10.88 2.65 -17.57
C ARG A 347 12.20 3.31 -17.26
N LEU A 348 12.37 4.59 -17.59
CA LEU A 348 13.57 5.34 -17.26
C LEU A 348 13.79 5.42 -15.74
N MET A 349 12.73 5.65 -14.96
CA MET A 349 12.81 5.63 -13.49
C MET A 349 13.21 4.24 -12.96
N ARG A 350 12.61 3.17 -13.49
CA ARG A 350 12.96 1.77 -13.15
C ARG A 350 14.43 1.46 -13.47
N HIS A 351 14.92 1.83 -14.64
CA HIS A 351 16.33 1.59 -15.01
C HIS A 351 17.32 2.35 -14.13
N ARG A 352 17.04 3.62 -13.80
CA ARG A 352 17.87 4.39 -12.86
C ARG A 352 17.92 3.73 -11.48
N ARG A 353 16.78 3.25 -10.98
CA ARG A 353 16.69 2.55 -9.69
C ARG A 353 17.44 1.22 -9.72
N ALA A 354 17.28 0.42 -10.77
CA ALA A 354 18.01 -0.83 -10.94
C ALA A 354 19.53 -0.61 -10.99
N ALA A 355 20.00 0.41 -11.72
CA ALA A 355 21.41 0.76 -11.76
C ALA A 355 21.95 1.19 -10.38
N GLN A 356 21.14 1.90 -9.58
CA GLN A 356 21.50 2.28 -8.22
C GLN A 356 21.57 1.08 -7.27
N TYR A 357 20.66 0.11 -7.41
CA TYR A 357 20.59 -1.05 -6.51
C TYR A 357 21.48 -2.21 -6.92
N ALA A 358 21.95 -2.24 -8.17
CA ALA A 358 22.79 -3.32 -8.71
C ALA A 358 23.93 -3.80 -7.80
N PRO A 359 24.74 -2.95 -7.14
CA PRO A 359 25.80 -3.44 -6.26
C PRO A 359 25.30 -3.93 -4.89
N LEU A 360 24.06 -3.63 -4.52
CA LEU A 360 23.49 -3.85 -3.19
C LEU A 360 22.64 -5.12 -3.07
N ILE A 361 22.30 -5.74 -4.21
CA ILE A 361 21.44 -6.92 -4.35
C ILE A 361 22.19 -8.08 -4.99
N ARG A 362 21.75 -9.31 -4.77
CA ARG A 362 22.33 -10.51 -5.43
C ARG A 362 22.07 -10.52 -6.93
N PHE A 363 20.87 -10.12 -7.33
CA PHE A 363 20.39 -10.17 -8.70
C PHE A 363 20.59 -8.84 -9.42
N GLY A 364 21.83 -8.54 -9.78
CA GLY A 364 22.09 -7.77 -10.98
C GLY A 364 22.03 -8.71 -12.19
N ASP A 365 21.73 -8.23 -13.39
CA ASP A 365 22.19 -8.92 -14.59
C ASP A 365 23.73 -8.92 -14.58
N HIS A 366 24.38 -9.75 -13.76
CA HIS A 366 25.84 -9.89 -13.74
C HIS A 366 26.33 -10.26 -15.14
N TYR A 367 25.50 -10.99 -15.91
CA TYR A 367 25.73 -11.22 -17.34
C TYR A 367 25.77 -9.93 -18.18
N ILE A 368 24.97 -8.89 -17.90
CA ILE A 368 25.03 -7.61 -18.62
C ILE A 368 26.17 -6.74 -18.10
N ALA A 369 26.41 -6.70 -16.79
CA ALA A 369 27.52 -5.94 -16.21
C ALA A 369 28.89 -6.50 -16.63
N GLU A 370 29.06 -7.82 -16.60
CA GLU A 370 30.25 -8.51 -17.12
C GLU A 370 30.37 -8.38 -18.64
N SER A 371 29.27 -8.46 -19.39
CA SER A 371 29.30 -8.23 -20.85
C SER A 371 29.68 -6.78 -21.20
N LEU A 372 29.17 -5.79 -20.47
CA LEU A 372 29.53 -4.37 -20.65
C LEU A 372 30.98 -4.08 -20.21
N ALA A 373 31.46 -4.74 -19.16
CA ALA A 373 32.86 -4.66 -18.75
C ALA A 373 33.80 -5.33 -19.78
N ALA A 374 33.44 -6.50 -20.29
CA ALA A 374 34.20 -7.23 -21.32
C ALA A 374 34.25 -6.46 -22.66
N MET A 375 33.22 -5.68 -23.00
CA MET A 375 33.21 -4.83 -24.20
C MET A 375 34.03 -3.54 -24.06
N ARG A 376 34.38 -3.10 -22.84
CA ARG A 376 35.26 -1.94 -22.63
C ARG A 376 36.76 -2.29 -22.67
N HIS A 377 37.09 -3.58 -22.69
CA HIS A 377 38.46 -4.11 -22.73
C HIS A 377 38.80 -4.80 -24.07
N ARG A 378 37.96 -4.58 -25.09
CA ARG A 378 38.26 -4.81 -26.51
C ARG A 378 38.21 -3.46 -27.23
#